data_AF-A0A3M1MPG6-F1
#
_entry.id   AF-A0A3M1MPG6-F1
#
_cell.length_a   1.000
_cell.length_b   1.000
_cell.length_c   1.000
_cell.angle_alpha   90.00
_cell.angle_beta   90.00
_cell.angle_gamma   90.00
#
_symmetry.space_group_name_H-M   'P 1'
#
loop_
_entity.id
_entity.type
_entity.pdbx_description
1 polymer ?
#
loop_
_entity_poly.entity_id
_entity_poly.type
_entity_poly.pdbx_seq_one_letter_code
_entity_poly.pdbx_strand_id
1 'polypeptide(L)'
;MINGIIAHWQENRGNWLLAMAVAVCVLASISFYLGWLPEIRLRPPAETRRVVASRGAGVVAVTVITPKPPPGTRPRIIVGLLEPYGRLAPATSFLFREELELPANGVLTAVFPSVPVGDYAAVAFVDRNQNGRLDFQENGNPSEPFRLSFSAADPPEDQLHLSEAAFAVERGQPVVLTLDFTQPVHTGSPTAPDASSN
;
A
#
# COMPACT_ATOMS: atom_id res chain seq x y z
N MET A 1 63.25 -19.94 3.48
CA MET A 1 62.10 -19.05 3.75
C MET A 1 61.55 -19.21 5.17
N ILE A 2 61.27 -20.44 5.63
CA ILE A 2 60.75 -20.73 6.99
C ILE A 2 61.69 -20.22 8.11
N ASN A 3 63.00 -20.40 7.98
CA ASN A 3 63.96 -19.97 9.02
C ASN A 3 64.00 -18.45 9.23
N GLY A 4 63.72 -17.65 8.19
CA GLY A 4 63.64 -16.19 8.32
C GLY A 4 62.40 -15.74 9.11
N ILE A 5 61.29 -16.48 8.96
CA ILE A 5 60.05 -16.23 9.71
C ILE A 5 60.25 -16.55 11.20
N ILE A 6 60.99 -17.63 11.52
CA ILE A 6 61.28 -18.02 12.91
C ILE A 6 62.20 -17.01 13.59
N ALA A 7 63.25 -16.54 12.91
CA ALA A 7 64.17 -15.54 13.47
C ALA A 7 63.43 -14.22 13.77
N HIS A 8 62.63 -13.73 12.82
CA HIS A 8 61.86 -12.50 13.00
C HIS A 8 60.76 -12.62 14.07
N TRP A 9 60.25 -13.84 14.30
CA TRP A 9 59.32 -14.14 15.39
C TRP A 9 59.97 -14.05 16.78
N GLN A 10 61.17 -14.62 16.93
CA GLN A 10 61.92 -14.57 18.19
C GLN A 10 62.33 -13.13 18.55
N GLU A 11 62.74 -12.33 17.56
CA GLU A 11 63.10 -10.91 17.74
C GLU A 11 61.95 -10.09 18.33
N ASN A 12 60.72 -10.38 17.94
CA ASN A 12 59.54 -9.65 18.38
C ASN A 12 58.85 -10.27 19.62
N ARG A 13 59.50 -11.23 20.30
CA ARG A 13 59.00 -11.89 21.53
C ARG A 13 57.54 -12.39 21.41
N GLY A 14 57.12 -12.81 20.22
CA GLY A 14 55.74 -13.27 20.00
C GLY A 14 54.67 -12.17 20.00
N ASN A 15 55.02 -10.88 20.10
CA ASN A 15 54.07 -9.77 20.06
C ASN A 15 53.24 -9.75 18.78
N TRP A 16 53.82 -10.21 17.65
CA TRP A 16 53.08 -10.35 16.39
C TRP A 16 51.95 -11.39 16.45
N LEU A 17 52.16 -12.52 17.15
CA LEU A 17 51.10 -13.51 17.33
C LEU A 17 49.99 -12.96 18.22
N LEU A 18 50.35 -12.25 19.29
CA LEU A 18 49.38 -11.59 20.15
C LEU A 18 48.59 -10.53 19.39
N ALA A 19 49.25 -9.69 18.59
CA ALA A 19 48.60 -8.68 17.77
C ALA A 19 47.65 -9.30 16.74
N MET A 20 48.07 -10.39 16.08
CA MET A 20 47.21 -11.13 15.14
C MET A 20 46.02 -11.76 15.84
N ALA A 21 46.20 -12.36 17.01
CA ALA A 21 45.10 -12.94 17.79
C ALA A 21 44.07 -11.88 18.20
N VAL A 22 44.53 -10.71 18.67
CA VAL A 22 43.65 -9.59 19.01
C VAL A 22 42.89 -9.09 17.78
N ALA A 23 43.57 -8.92 16.64
CA ALA A 23 42.94 -8.47 15.41
C ALA A 23 41.82 -9.44 14.96
N VAL A 24 42.06 -10.75 15.04
CA VAL A 24 41.05 -11.77 14.72
C VAL A 24 39.86 -11.70 15.69
N CYS A 25 40.09 -11.55 17.00
CA CYS A 25 39.02 -11.40 17.97
C CYS A 25 38.17 -10.15 17.73
N VAL A 26 38.79 -9.01 17.37
CA VAL A 26 38.09 -7.77 17.05
C VAL A 26 37.22 -7.95 15.80
N LEU A 27 37.76 -8.53 14.73
CA LEU A 27 37.01 -8.77 13.50
C LEU A 27 35.82 -9.71 13.72
N ALA A 28 36.01 -10.80 14.47
CA ALA A 28 34.93 -11.73 14.81
C ALA A 28 33.83 -11.05 15.65
N SER A 29 34.21 -10.18 16.59
CA SER A 29 33.25 -9.41 17.40
C SER A 29 32.44 -8.43 16.55
N ILE A 30 33.08 -7.72 15.61
CA ILE A 30 32.39 -6.83 14.68
C ILE A 30 31.43 -7.62 13.78
N SER A 31 31.87 -8.74 13.20
CA SER A 31 30.99 -9.58 12.37
C SER A 31 29.80 -10.11 13.14
N PHE A 32 29.99 -10.56 14.39
CA PHE A 32 28.90 -10.99 15.25
C PHE A 32 27.94 -9.85 15.56
N TYR A 33 28.46 -8.67 15.93
CA TYR A 33 27.65 -7.48 16.19
C TYR A 33 26.84 -7.07 14.95
N LEU A 34 27.45 -7.04 13.77
CA LEU A 34 26.78 -6.69 12.51
C LEU A 34 25.73 -7.73 12.09
N GLY A 35 25.95 -9.01 12.36
CA GLY A 35 24.95 -10.06 12.11
C GLY A 35 23.78 -10.07 13.11
N TRP A 36 24.00 -9.50 14.30
CA TRP A 36 22.96 -9.30 15.31
C TRP A 36 22.25 -7.95 15.21
N LEU A 37 22.75 -7.04 14.38
CA LEU A 37 21.98 -5.84 14.08
C LEU A 37 20.69 -6.33 13.41
N PRO A 38 19.51 -6.00 13.96
CA PRO A 38 18.27 -6.26 13.25
C PRO A 38 18.42 -5.60 11.88
N GLU A 39 17.90 -6.25 10.83
CA GLU A 39 17.81 -5.63 9.51
C GLU A 39 17.25 -4.22 9.71
N ILE A 40 18.12 -3.20 9.70
CA ILE A 40 17.69 -1.82 9.66
C ILE A 40 17.24 -1.67 8.23
N ARG A 41 16.03 -2.16 7.97
CA ARG A 41 15.24 -1.68 6.87
C ARG A 41 15.06 -0.22 7.22
N LEU A 42 15.92 0.60 6.62
CA LEU A 42 15.62 2.00 6.41
C LEU A 42 14.29 1.95 5.69
N ARG A 43 13.20 2.04 6.46
CA ARG A 43 11.89 2.38 5.95
C ARG A 43 12.21 3.64 5.16
N PRO A 44 12.15 3.63 3.81
CA PRO A 44 12.42 4.83 3.03
C PRO A 44 11.62 5.92 3.74
N PRO A 45 12.29 6.98 4.22
CA PRO A 45 11.75 7.89 5.23
C PRO A 45 10.34 8.16 4.79
N ALA A 46 9.34 7.62 5.51
CA ALA A 46 7.97 7.55 5.01
C ALA A 46 7.69 8.91 4.43
N GLU A 47 7.61 8.96 3.10
CA GLU A 47 8.06 10.09 2.31
C GLU A 47 7.54 11.32 3.01
N THR A 48 8.43 11.99 3.75
CA THR A 48 8.01 13.13 4.54
C THR A 48 7.92 14.31 3.59
N ARG A 49 7.30 14.08 2.41
CA ARG A 49 6.09 14.79 2.04
C ARG A 49 5.15 14.74 3.26
N ARG A 50 5.52 15.54 4.28
CA ARG A 50 4.59 16.55 4.76
C ARG A 50 3.95 17.02 3.47
N VAL A 51 2.67 16.71 3.30
CA VAL A 51 1.75 17.62 2.65
C VAL A 51 2.02 18.92 3.39
N VAL A 52 3.03 19.66 2.96
CA VAL A 52 3.09 21.10 3.12
C VAL A 52 1.75 21.43 2.58
N ALA A 53 0.81 21.76 3.48
CA ALA A 53 -0.50 22.21 3.14
C ALA A 53 -0.26 23.42 2.25
N SER A 54 -0.06 23.14 0.97
CA SER A 54 0.08 24.16 -0.04
C SER A 54 -1.26 24.86 0.10
N ARG A 55 -1.25 26.18 0.23
CA ARG A 55 -2.44 26.99 0.53
C ARG A 55 -3.50 26.96 -0.61
N GLY A 56 -3.58 25.88 -1.38
CA GLY A 56 -4.60 25.62 -2.37
C GLY A 56 -5.38 24.36 -2.02
N ALA A 57 -6.68 24.42 -2.32
CA ALA A 57 -7.55 23.26 -2.34
C ALA A 57 -8.03 23.03 -3.79
N GLY A 58 -8.22 21.77 -4.15
CA GLY A 58 -8.93 21.34 -5.34
C GLY A 58 -10.33 20.84 -4.98
N VAL A 59 -11.11 20.53 -6.02
CA VAL A 59 -12.41 19.86 -5.90
C VAL A 59 -12.25 18.45 -6.45
N VAL A 60 -12.67 17.44 -5.70
CA VAL A 60 -12.69 16.06 -6.18
C VAL A 60 -14.13 15.59 -6.28
N ALA A 61 -14.56 15.13 -7.44
CA ALA A 61 -15.86 14.52 -7.67
C ALA A 61 -15.67 13.05 -8.05
N VAL A 62 -16.30 12.15 -7.31
CA VAL A 62 -16.23 10.71 -7.54
C VAL A 62 -17.62 10.21 -7.90
N THR A 63 -17.78 9.83 -9.16
CA THR A 63 -19.01 9.22 -9.68
C THR A 63 -18.94 7.72 -9.50
N VAL A 64 -19.94 7.14 -8.85
CA VAL A 64 -20.07 5.69 -8.70
C VAL A 64 -21.20 5.21 -9.59
N ILE A 65 -20.89 4.22 -10.44
CA ILE A 65 -21.86 3.55 -11.31
C ILE A 65 -22.03 2.14 -10.79
N THR A 66 -23.26 1.72 -10.52
CA THR A 66 -23.56 0.37 -10.06
C THR A 66 -24.61 -0.27 -10.95
N PRO A 67 -24.72 -1.61 -10.92
CA PRO A 67 -25.92 -2.28 -11.39
C PRO A 67 -27.14 -1.70 -10.69
N LYS A 68 -28.28 -1.68 -11.39
CA LYS A 68 -29.55 -1.21 -10.82
C LYS A 68 -29.87 -2.02 -9.56
N PRO A 69 -30.08 -1.38 -8.39
CA PRO A 69 -30.39 -2.11 -7.17
C PRO A 69 -31.75 -2.82 -7.29
N PRO A 70 -31.94 -3.99 -6.64
CA PRO A 70 -33.24 -4.64 -6.59
C PRO A 70 -34.34 -3.71 -6.05
N PRO A 71 -35.59 -3.81 -6.54
CA PRO A 71 -36.69 -3.00 -6.03
C PRO A 71 -36.85 -3.13 -4.51
N GLY A 72 -37.04 -2.00 -3.82
CA GLY A 72 -37.18 -1.97 -2.36
C GLY A 72 -35.87 -2.02 -1.58
N THR A 73 -34.72 -2.15 -2.25
CA THR A 73 -33.40 -2.02 -1.59
C THR A 73 -32.89 -0.59 -1.68
N ARG A 74 -32.17 -0.17 -0.64
CA ARG A 74 -31.43 1.11 -0.58
C ARG A 74 -30.02 0.84 -0.07
N PRO A 75 -29.16 0.24 -0.89
CA PRO A 75 -27.80 -0.05 -0.44
C PRO A 75 -27.08 1.27 -0.16
N ARG A 76 -26.27 1.24 0.88
CA ARG A 76 -25.44 2.37 1.30
C ARG A 76 -24.09 2.26 0.61
N ILE A 77 -23.66 3.32 -0.03
CA ILE A 77 -22.35 3.42 -0.66
C ILE A 77 -21.51 4.38 0.17
N ILE A 78 -20.35 3.93 0.59
CA ILE A 78 -19.34 4.79 1.20
C ILE A 78 -18.33 5.14 0.13
N VAL A 79 -18.06 6.43 -0.03
CA VAL A 79 -17.00 6.94 -0.91
C VAL A 79 -16.01 7.69 -0.06
N GLY A 80 -14.72 7.42 -0.23
CA GLY A 80 -13.71 8.07 0.57
C GLY A 80 -12.40 8.29 -0.16
N LEU A 81 -11.67 9.29 0.33
CA LEU A 81 -10.31 9.60 -0.07
C LEU A 81 -9.35 9.10 1.01
N LEU A 82 -8.29 8.46 0.58
CA LEU A 82 -7.28 7.80 1.38
C LEU A 82 -5.91 8.39 1.07
N GLU A 83 -4.97 8.16 1.98
CA GLU A 83 -3.56 8.32 1.68
C GLU A 83 -3.17 7.35 0.53
N PRO A 84 -2.33 7.79 -0.42
CA PRO A 84 -1.98 7.01 -1.61
C PRO A 84 -0.90 5.96 -1.32
N TYR A 85 -0.77 5.50 -0.07
CA TYR A 85 0.29 4.57 0.32
C TYR A 85 -0.22 3.55 1.33
N GLY A 86 0.51 2.44 1.41
CA GLY A 86 0.10 1.29 2.22
C GLY A 86 -0.92 0.41 1.49
N ARG A 87 -1.67 -0.36 2.29
CA ARG A 87 -2.66 -1.31 1.79
C ARG A 87 -4.04 -0.97 2.34
N LEU A 88 -5.07 -1.24 1.56
CA LEU A 88 -6.45 -1.22 2.04
C LEU A 88 -6.63 -2.36 3.06
N ALA A 89 -6.97 -2.01 4.30
CA ALA A 89 -7.02 -2.92 5.44
C ALA A 89 -8.10 -2.48 6.46
N PRO A 90 -8.49 -3.32 7.43
CA PRO A 90 -9.52 -2.98 8.43
C PRO A 90 -9.26 -1.69 9.24
N ALA A 91 -7.98 -1.33 9.40
CA ALA A 91 -7.53 -0.14 10.13
C ALA A 91 -7.34 1.09 9.23
N THR A 92 -7.59 0.99 7.92
CA THR A 92 -7.46 2.11 7.00
C THR A 92 -8.42 3.23 7.39
N SER A 93 -7.88 4.43 7.54
CA SER A 93 -8.63 5.63 7.94
C SER A 93 -8.86 6.52 6.72
N PHE A 94 -10.07 7.07 6.63
CA PHE A 94 -10.43 8.03 5.60
C PHE A 94 -9.91 9.42 5.92
N LEU A 95 -9.28 10.07 4.95
CA LEU A 95 -8.97 11.50 5.01
C LEU A 95 -10.24 12.31 4.77
N PHE A 96 -11.04 11.87 3.80
CA PHE A 96 -12.37 12.41 3.48
C PHE A 96 -13.32 11.24 3.26
N ARG A 97 -14.58 11.41 3.66
CA ARG A 97 -15.61 10.38 3.53
C ARG A 97 -16.97 11.01 3.31
N GLU A 98 -17.72 10.42 2.39
CA GLU A 98 -19.13 10.66 2.18
C GLU A 98 -19.89 9.33 2.23
N GLU A 99 -21.11 9.40 2.72
CA GLU A 99 -22.02 8.26 2.83
C GLU A 99 -23.31 8.60 2.09
N LEU A 100 -23.63 7.77 1.10
CA LEU A 100 -24.68 8.07 0.14
C LEU A 100 -25.60 6.86 -0.01
N GLU A 101 -26.91 7.09 -0.08
CA GLU A 101 -27.86 6.06 -0.48
C GLU A 101 -27.83 5.90 -1.99
N LEU A 102 -27.75 4.67 -2.48
CA LEU A 102 -27.75 4.40 -3.91
C LEU A 102 -29.13 4.70 -4.52
N PRO A 103 -29.24 5.64 -5.47
CA PRO A 103 -30.50 5.92 -6.14
C PRO A 103 -30.92 4.77 -7.08
N ALA A 104 -32.20 4.75 -7.45
CA ALA A 104 -32.79 3.70 -8.27
C ALA A 104 -32.20 3.58 -9.70
N ASN A 105 -31.48 4.60 -10.18
CA ASN A 105 -30.76 4.58 -11.47
C ASN A 105 -29.34 4.00 -11.34
N GLY A 106 -28.86 3.70 -10.14
CA GLY A 106 -27.53 3.13 -9.90
C GLY A 106 -26.37 4.11 -10.09
N VAL A 107 -26.62 5.42 -10.18
CA VAL A 107 -25.56 6.43 -10.38
C VAL A 107 -25.61 7.48 -9.29
N LEU A 108 -24.50 7.67 -8.58
CA LEU A 108 -24.34 8.73 -7.58
C LEU A 108 -23.00 9.44 -7.76
N THR A 109 -22.87 10.64 -7.19
CA THR A 109 -21.63 11.41 -7.20
C THR A 109 -21.36 11.98 -5.81
N ALA A 110 -20.21 11.63 -5.23
CA ALA A 110 -19.67 12.26 -4.03
C ALA A 110 -18.79 13.45 -4.44
N VAL A 111 -18.92 14.60 -3.76
CA VAL A 111 -18.16 15.81 -4.07
C VAL A 111 -17.43 16.30 -2.83
N PHE A 112 -16.11 16.46 -2.96
CA PHE A 112 -15.21 16.96 -1.93
C PHE A 112 -14.68 18.35 -2.35
N PRO A 113 -15.25 19.46 -1.86
CA PRO A 113 -15.03 20.80 -2.41
C PRO A 113 -13.72 21.49 -1.98
N SER A 114 -12.99 20.93 -1.01
CA SER A 114 -11.81 21.58 -0.42
C SER A 114 -10.72 20.57 -0.05
N VAL A 115 -10.34 19.74 -1.02
CA VAL A 115 -9.28 18.74 -0.86
C VAL A 115 -7.92 19.44 -1.00
N PRO A 116 -7.02 19.37 0.01
CA PRO A 116 -5.68 19.92 -0.12
C PRO A 116 -4.95 19.39 -1.36
N VAL A 117 -4.08 20.21 -1.95
CA VAL A 117 -3.19 19.73 -3.01
C VAL A 117 -2.33 18.59 -2.47
N GLY A 118 -2.26 17.49 -3.20
CA GLY A 118 -1.54 16.29 -2.81
C GLY A 118 -1.94 15.09 -3.66
N ASP A 119 -1.35 13.94 -3.37
CA ASP A 119 -1.72 12.68 -4.00
C ASP A 119 -2.70 11.92 -3.09
N TYR A 120 -3.68 11.27 -3.69
CA TYR A 120 -4.76 10.58 -3.00
C TYR A 120 -5.11 9.27 -3.71
N ALA A 121 -5.69 8.33 -2.97
CA ALA A 121 -6.45 7.23 -3.56
C ALA A 121 -7.93 7.42 -3.22
N ALA A 122 -8.84 7.10 -4.14
CA ALA A 122 -10.27 7.07 -3.86
C ALA A 122 -10.72 5.61 -3.79
N VAL A 123 -11.64 5.34 -2.88
CA VAL A 123 -12.32 4.06 -2.75
C VAL A 123 -13.83 4.28 -2.68
N ALA A 124 -14.59 3.37 -3.28
CA ALA A 124 -16.01 3.23 -3.01
C ALA A 124 -16.32 1.78 -2.64
N PHE A 125 -17.23 1.56 -1.71
CA PHE A 125 -17.72 0.21 -1.37
C PHE A 125 -19.19 0.21 -0.97
N VAL A 126 -19.82 -0.96 -1.13
CA VAL A 126 -21.21 -1.20 -0.73
C VAL A 126 -21.23 -1.68 0.71
N ASP A 127 -21.69 -0.83 1.63
CA ASP A 127 -21.86 -1.15 3.05
C ASP A 127 -23.13 -1.97 3.26
N ARG A 128 -22.99 -3.30 3.24
CA ARG A 128 -24.11 -4.26 3.29
C ARG A 128 -24.65 -4.44 4.70
N ASN A 129 -23.81 -4.29 5.72
CA ASN A 129 -24.20 -4.48 7.12
C ASN A 129 -24.44 -3.16 7.87
N GLN A 130 -24.27 -2.02 7.21
CA GLN A 130 -24.51 -0.67 7.74
C GLN A 130 -23.57 -0.29 8.90
N ASN A 131 -22.37 -0.87 8.96
CA ASN A 131 -21.39 -0.54 10.00
C ASN A 131 -20.50 0.66 9.61
N GLY A 132 -20.64 1.15 8.37
CA GLY A 132 -19.88 2.28 7.85
C GLY A 132 -18.40 1.99 7.62
N ARG A 133 -17.99 0.74 7.47
CA ARG A 133 -16.60 0.30 7.30
C ARG A 133 -16.55 -0.78 6.24
N LEU A 134 -15.45 -0.84 5.50
CA LEU A 134 -15.21 -1.97 4.62
C LEU A 134 -14.86 -3.19 5.47
N ASP A 135 -15.65 -4.24 5.34
CA ASP A 135 -15.40 -5.49 6.04
C ASP A 135 -14.38 -6.36 5.30
N PHE A 136 -13.65 -7.16 6.07
CA PHE A 136 -12.61 -8.06 5.57
C PHE A 136 -12.81 -9.47 6.12
N GLN A 137 -12.48 -10.45 5.30
CA GLN A 137 -12.43 -11.86 5.67
C GLN A 137 -11.15 -12.17 6.46
N GLU A 138 -11.06 -13.37 7.06
CA GLU A 138 -9.87 -13.80 7.82
C GLU A 138 -8.58 -13.81 6.97
N ASN A 139 -8.69 -14.03 5.66
CA ASN A 139 -7.55 -13.99 4.73
C ASN A 139 -7.10 -12.55 4.37
N GLY A 140 -7.79 -11.53 4.87
CA GLY A 140 -7.48 -10.12 4.61
C GLY A 140 -8.08 -9.56 3.32
N ASN A 141 -8.92 -10.32 2.61
CA ASN A 141 -9.63 -9.82 1.43
C ASN A 141 -10.93 -9.10 1.86
N PRO A 142 -11.34 -8.02 1.17
CA PRO A 142 -12.64 -7.40 1.39
C PRO A 142 -13.79 -8.40 1.22
N SER A 143 -14.75 -8.41 2.14
CA SER A 143 -15.95 -9.25 2.05
C SER A 143 -17.09 -8.57 1.28
N GLU A 144 -16.96 -7.27 1.02
CA GLU A 144 -17.94 -6.46 0.33
C GLU A 144 -17.41 -5.95 -1.02
N PRO A 145 -18.30 -5.69 -2.01
CA PRO A 145 -17.90 -5.09 -3.27
C PRO A 145 -17.26 -3.72 -3.05
N PHE A 146 -16.08 -3.51 -3.63
CA PHE A 146 -15.37 -2.23 -3.59
C PHE A 146 -14.65 -1.93 -4.92
N ARG A 147 -14.29 -0.66 -5.12
CA ARG A 147 -13.54 -0.14 -6.28
C ARG A 147 -12.55 0.94 -5.84
N LEU A 148 -11.42 1.05 -6.54
CA LEU A 148 -10.37 2.06 -6.33
C LEU A 148 -10.20 2.98 -7.57
N SER A 149 -9.55 4.14 -7.43
CA SER A 149 -9.40 5.16 -8.48
C SER A 149 -8.43 4.88 -9.63
N PHE A 150 -7.62 3.82 -9.60
CA PHE A 150 -6.71 3.44 -10.70
C PHE A 150 -6.91 2.00 -11.19
N SER A 151 -6.30 1.77 -12.36
CA SER A 151 -6.60 0.86 -13.46
C SER A 151 -6.03 -0.55 -13.31
N ALA A 152 -6.90 -1.48 -12.98
CA ALA A 152 -7.27 -2.63 -13.81
C ALA A 152 -8.69 -3.02 -13.38
N ALA A 153 -9.42 -3.77 -14.19
CA ALA A 153 -10.80 -4.16 -13.87
C ALA A 153 -10.93 -4.77 -12.47
N ASP A 154 -9.85 -5.37 -11.93
CA ASP A 154 -9.63 -5.58 -10.50
C ASP A 154 -8.14 -5.57 -10.17
N PRO A 155 -7.73 -5.06 -8.99
CA PRO A 155 -6.46 -5.48 -8.42
C PRO A 155 -6.55 -6.98 -8.09
N PRO A 156 -5.56 -7.82 -8.46
CA PRO A 156 -5.49 -9.18 -7.93
C PRO A 156 -5.53 -9.16 -6.40
N GLU A 157 -5.97 -10.25 -5.77
CA GLU A 157 -6.24 -10.30 -4.32
C GLU A 157 -5.06 -9.86 -3.44
N ASP A 158 -3.83 -9.90 -3.98
CA ASP A 158 -2.60 -9.43 -3.36
C ASP A 158 -2.32 -7.92 -3.54
N GLN A 159 -2.93 -7.25 -4.52
CA GLN A 159 -2.69 -5.85 -4.95
C GLN A 159 -3.66 -4.82 -4.33
N LEU A 160 -3.95 -4.92 -3.03
CA LEU A 160 -4.66 -3.85 -2.31
C LEU A 160 -3.77 -2.61 -2.05
N HIS A 161 -2.76 -2.35 -2.88
CA HIS A 161 -1.80 -1.28 -2.70
C HIS A 161 -2.37 0.07 -3.14
N LEU A 162 -2.52 1.00 -2.20
CA LEU A 162 -3.15 2.31 -2.46
C LEU A 162 -2.30 3.21 -3.38
N SER A 163 -1.01 2.92 -3.51
CA SER A 163 -0.11 3.63 -4.42
C SER A 163 -0.43 3.38 -5.89
N GLU A 164 -1.02 2.23 -6.20
CA GLU A 164 -1.48 1.94 -7.55
C GLU A 164 -2.72 2.78 -7.84
N ALA A 165 -3.62 2.95 -6.86
CA ALA A 165 -4.83 3.78 -6.93
C ALA A 165 -4.59 5.29 -6.95
N ALA A 166 -3.35 5.77 -6.95
CA ALA A 166 -3.04 7.17 -6.69
C ALA A 166 -3.41 8.10 -7.85
N PHE A 167 -3.92 9.29 -7.51
CA PHE A 167 -4.14 10.41 -8.40
C PHE A 167 -3.73 11.72 -7.73
N ALA A 168 -3.33 12.72 -8.52
CA ALA A 168 -2.93 14.02 -8.03
C ALA A 168 -4.12 14.99 -7.97
N VAL A 169 -4.23 15.74 -6.88
CA VAL A 169 -5.12 16.90 -6.73
C VAL A 169 -4.28 18.16 -6.86
N GLU A 170 -4.56 18.96 -7.89
CA GLU A 170 -3.88 20.23 -8.15
C GLU A 170 -4.76 21.44 -7.81
N ARG A 171 -4.12 22.59 -7.57
CA ARG A 171 -4.84 23.81 -7.19
C ARG A 171 -5.74 24.29 -8.32
N GLY A 172 -7.02 24.48 -8.02
CA GLY A 172 -7.99 25.05 -8.96
C GLY A 172 -8.35 24.14 -10.14
N GLN A 173 -7.85 22.90 -10.15
CA GLN A 173 -8.24 21.90 -11.14
C GLN A 173 -9.18 20.89 -10.48
N PRO A 174 -10.43 20.75 -10.98
CA PRO A 174 -11.31 19.70 -10.49
C PRO A 174 -10.82 18.33 -10.99
N VAL A 175 -10.80 17.35 -10.08
CA VAL A 175 -10.57 15.95 -10.41
C VAL A 175 -11.91 15.24 -10.48
N VAL A 176 -12.18 14.56 -11.59
CA VAL A 176 -13.40 13.77 -11.78
C VAL A 176 -13.02 12.31 -11.99
N LEU A 177 -13.51 11.43 -11.12
CA LEU A 177 -13.24 9.99 -11.13
C LEU A 177 -14.54 9.23 -11.35
N THR A 178 -14.44 8.08 -12.03
CA THR A 178 -15.55 7.15 -12.22
C THR A 178 -15.18 5.78 -11.67
N LEU A 179 -15.97 5.27 -10.73
CA LEU A 179 -15.83 3.95 -10.14
C LEU A 179 -17.02 3.09 -10.60
N ASP A 180 -16.76 2.17 -11.54
CA ASP A 180 -17.80 1.37 -12.19
C ASP A 180 -17.85 -0.07 -11.63
N PHE A 181 -18.96 -0.39 -10.96
CA PHE A 181 -19.28 -1.72 -10.42
C PHE A 181 -20.02 -2.59 -11.44
N THR A 182 -20.33 -2.10 -12.63
CA THR A 182 -20.98 -2.87 -13.71
C THR A 182 -19.99 -3.66 -14.56
N GLN A 183 -18.73 -3.23 -14.58
CA GLN A 183 -17.67 -4.00 -15.26
C GLN A 183 -17.44 -5.31 -14.52
N PRO A 184 -17.41 -6.46 -15.23
CA PRO A 184 -17.13 -7.74 -14.61
C PRO A 184 -15.79 -7.69 -13.90
N VAL A 185 -15.77 -8.28 -12.71
CA VAL A 185 -14.53 -8.58 -12.02
C VAL A 185 -13.78 -9.58 -12.90
N HIS A 186 -12.66 -9.19 -13.52
CA HIS A 186 -11.71 -10.13 -14.10
C HIS A 186 -11.08 -10.92 -12.94
N THR A 187 -11.81 -11.93 -12.48
CA THR A 187 -11.20 -13.02 -11.72
C THR A 187 -10.19 -13.65 -12.67
N GLY A 188 -8.92 -13.31 -12.49
CA GLY A 188 -7.83 -14.07 -13.06
C GLY A 188 -7.91 -15.48 -12.48
N SER A 189 -8.77 -16.32 -13.05
CA SER A 189 -8.67 -17.75 -12.85
C SER A 189 -7.24 -18.08 -13.25
N PRO A 190 -6.42 -18.66 -12.36
CA PRO A 190 -5.16 -19.22 -12.79
C PRO A 190 -5.52 -20.21 -13.91
N THR A 191 -5.11 -19.90 -15.13
CA THR A 191 -5.18 -20.86 -16.23
C THR A 191 -4.45 -22.07 -15.70
N ALA A 192 -5.19 -23.14 -15.40
CA ALA A 192 -4.59 -24.38 -14.95
C ALA A 192 -3.49 -24.71 -15.97
N PRO A 193 -2.25 -25.01 -15.54
CA PRO A 193 -1.20 -25.35 -16.48
C PRO A 193 -1.70 -26.51 -17.33
N ASP A 194 -1.72 -26.33 -18.65
CA ASP A 194 -2.16 -27.33 -19.61
C ASP A 194 -1.39 -28.63 -19.34
N ALA A 195 -2.07 -29.57 -18.69
CA ALA A 195 -1.56 -30.91 -18.39
C ALA A 195 -1.73 -31.80 -19.62
N SER A 196 -1.21 -31.38 -20.77
CA SER A 196 -1.18 -32.21 -21.98
C SER A 196 0.04 -31.91 -22.84
N SER A 197 1.20 -32.34 -22.36
CA SER A 197 2.32 -32.71 -23.22
C SER A 197 3.03 -33.92 -22.61
N ASN A 198 2.55 -35.10 -22.98
CA ASN A 198 3.26 -36.37 -22.95
C ASN A 198 2.83 -37.17 -24.18
#